data_AF-X1BM13-F1
#
_entry.id   AF-X1BM13-F1
#
_cell.length_a   1.000
_cell.length_b   1.000
_cell.length_c   1.000
_cell.angle_alpha   90.00
_cell.angle_beta   90.00
_cell.angle_gamma   90.00
#
_symmetry.space_group_name_H-M   'P 1'
#
loop_
_entity.id
_entity.type
_entity.pdbx_description
1 polymer ?
#
loop_
_entity_poly.entity_id
_entity_poly.type
_entity_poly.pdbx_seq_one_letter_code
_entity_poly.pdbx_strand_id
1 'polypeptide(L)'
;MGTRKVEKIRRHAAVVTGNFPSIFEHMEIQPLPAAVTRLITEINRPEPDIDRLMELISSDREIASMVIKTVNSSLFGLRKAVNSVKHAVTLLGLHHIQSLALAYATMDALPRPKGGILVQKVFWAESLLRAMLSRSFSKKSFGTQMEEAFTASLMADLGLPVLLSAWGEDYQPVIEEWKQSPERLTDLE
;
A
#
# COMPACT_ATOMS: atom_id res chain seq x y z
N MET A 1 23.78 22.88 18.65
CA MET A 1 22.78 22.10 19.42
C MET A 1 22.16 20.94 18.61
N GLY A 2 22.43 20.83 17.29
CA GLY A 2 21.90 19.75 16.41
C GLY A 2 22.68 18.43 16.41
N THR A 3 23.98 18.42 16.73
CA THR A 3 24.83 17.23 16.63
C THR A 3 24.52 16.13 17.65
N ARG A 4 23.92 16.45 18.81
CA ARG A 4 23.55 15.44 19.82
C ARG A 4 22.26 14.66 19.53
N LYS A 5 21.40 15.12 18.61
CA LYS A 5 20.13 14.45 18.27
C LYS A 5 20.33 13.38 17.19
N VAL A 6 21.14 13.65 16.16
CA VAL A 6 21.49 12.71 15.09
C VAL A 6 22.22 11.47 15.63
N GLU A 7 23.07 11.66 16.65
CA GLU A 7 23.75 10.54 17.32
C GLU A 7 22.81 9.64 18.13
N LYS A 8 21.60 10.13 18.46
CA LYS A 8 20.55 9.35 19.12
C LYS A 8 19.84 8.42 18.12
N ILE A 9 19.75 8.81 16.86
CA ILE A 9 19.16 8.00 15.78
C ILE A 9 20.10 6.85 15.42
N ARG A 10 21.40 7.14 15.34
CA ARG A 10 22.45 6.11 15.27
C ARG A 10 22.48 5.14 16.46
N ARG A 11 22.00 5.55 17.65
CA ARG A 11 21.91 4.71 18.87
C ARG A 11 20.66 3.85 18.96
N HIS A 12 19.59 4.13 18.22
CA HIS A 12 18.40 3.28 18.18
C HIS A 12 18.48 2.20 17.08
N ALA A 13 19.70 1.70 16.90
CA ALA A 13 20.10 0.30 16.81
C ALA A 13 19.28 -0.66 15.96
N ALA A 14 17.95 -0.84 16.07
CA ALA A 14 17.31 -2.02 15.48
C ALA A 14 17.50 -2.20 13.96
N VAL A 15 17.55 -1.11 13.16
CA VAL A 15 17.90 -1.21 11.72
C VAL A 15 19.41 -1.36 11.49
N VAL A 16 20.24 -0.66 12.28
CA VAL A 16 21.72 -0.71 12.19
C VAL A 16 22.30 -2.03 12.71
N THR A 17 21.65 -2.64 13.70
CA THR A 17 21.98 -3.93 14.32
C THR A 17 21.27 -5.10 13.63
N GLY A 18 20.42 -4.84 12.65
CA GLY A 18 19.65 -5.86 11.92
C GLY A 18 18.59 -6.59 12.75
N ASN A 19 18.23 -6.06 13.94
CA ASN A 19 17.17 -6.64 14.77
C ASN A 19 15.79 -6.13 14.32
N PHE A 20 15.41 -6.47 13.09
CA PHE A 20 14.07 -6.14 12.56
C PHE A 20 12.90 -6.68 13.40
N PRO A 21 12.99 -7.85 14.05
CA PRO A 21 11.90 -8.35 14.90
C PRO A 21 11.48 -7.39 16.02
N SER A 22 12.41 -6.65 16.63
CA SER A 22 12.07 -5.71 17.71
C SER A 22 11.20 -4.53 17.24
N ILE A 23 11.14 -4.27 15.93
CA ILE A 23 10.21 -3.27 15.36
C ILE A 23 8.76 -3.71 15.55
N PHE A 24 8.51 -5.02 15.58
CA PHE A 24 7.17 -5.61 15.64
C PHE A 24 6.76 -6.09 17.04
N GLU A 25 7.68 -6.11 18.03
CA GLU A 25 7.42 -6.66 19.39
C GLU A 25 6.24 -6.00 20.12
N HIS A 26 5.97 -4.73 19.82
CA HIS A 26 4.87 -3.97 20.43
C HIS A 26 3.74 -3.66 19.43
N MET A 27 3.75 -4.32 18.28
CA MET A 27 2.77 -4.10 17.23
C MET A 27 1.70 -5.18 17.24
N GLU A 28 0.46 -4.78 17.49
CA GLU A 28 -0.70 -5.62 17.26
C GLU A 28 -1.18 -5.44 15.81
N ILE A 29 -0.85 -6.38 14.94
CA ILE A 29 -1.38 -6.43 13.58
C ILE A 29 -2.82 -6.92 13.66
N GLN A 30 -3.77 -6.05 13.29
CA GLN A 30 -5.17 -6.43 13.26
C GLN A 30 -5.42 -7.48 12.17
N PRO A 31 -6.31 -8.47 12.41
CA PRO A 31 -6.65 -9.44 11.38
C PRO A 31 -7.32 -8.73 10.19
N LEU A 32 -7.15 -9.32 9.00
CA LEU A 32 -7.82 -8.82 7.80
C LEU A 32 -9.33 -8.83 8.00
N PRO A 33 -10.06 -7.80 7.50
CA PRO A 33 -11.51 -7.79 7.52
C PRO A 33 -12.10 -9.06 6.90
N ALA A 34 -13.18 -9.57 7.50
CA ALA A 34 -13.82 -10.80 7.04
C ALA A 34 -14.30 -10.72 5.59
N ALA A 35 -14.73 -9.53 5.14
CA ALA A 35 -15.14 -9.29 3.75
C ALA A 35 -13.99 -9.53 2.76
N VAL A 36 -12.80 -9.00 3.05
CA VAL A 36 -11.61 -9.21 2.22
C VAL A 36 -11.13 -10.65 2.28
N THR A 37 -11.17 -11.29 3.46
CA THR A 37 -10.82 -12.71 3.60
C THR A 37 -11.73 -13.59 2.74
N ARG A 38 -13.05 -13.36 2.76
CA ARG A 38 -14.03 -14.07 1.91
C ARG A 38 -13.79 -13.82 0.42
N LEU A 39 -13.51 -12.58 0.04
CA LEU A 39 -13.22 -12.21 -1.34
C LEU A 39 -11.98 -12.94 -1.86
N ILE A 40 -10.87 -12.90 -1.12
CA ILE A 40 -9.61 -13.58 -1.48
C ILE A 40 -9.83 -15.09 -1.55
N THR A 41 -10.59 -15.66 -0.60
CA THR A 41 -10.89 -17.09 -0.58
C THR A 41 -11.64 -17.51 -1.83
N GLU A 42 -12.64 -16.74 -2.27
CA GLU A 42 -13.41 -17.04 -3.48
C GLU A 42 -12.56 -16.86 -4.76
N ILE A 43 -11.72 -15.82 -4.84
CA ILE A 43 -10.82 -15.60 -5.99
C ILE A 43 -9.82 -16.76 -6.17
N ASN A 44 -9.34 -17.35 -5.07
CA ASN A 44 -8.34 -18.41 -5.08
C ASN A 44 -8.91 -19.82 -5.27
N ARG A 45 -10.23 -19.98 -5.51
CA ARG A 45 -10.81 -21.29 -5.81
C ARG A 45 -10.31 -21.80 -7.17
N PRO A 46 -10.19 -23.12 -7.37
CA PRO A 46 -9.86 -23.68 -8.69
C PRO A 46 -10.81 -23.21 -9.79
N GLU A 47 -12.08 -23.03 -9.44
CA GLU A 47 -13.12 -22.43 -10.28
C GLU A 47 -13.81 -21.32 -9.47
N PRO A 48 -13.39 -20.05 -9.63
CA PRO A 48 -14.01 -18.92 -8.94
C PRO A 48 -15.43 -18.65 -9.45
N ASP A 49 -16.40 -18.46 -8.54
CA ASP A 49 -17.76 -18.07 -8.90
C ASP A 49 -17.83 -16.54 -9.08
N ILE A 50 -17.96 -16.09 -10.33
CA ILE A 50 -17.99 -14.67 -10.69
C ILE A 50 -19.21 -13.95 -10.10
N ASP A 51 -20.37 -14.60 -10.07
CA ASP A 51 -21.59 -13.99 -9.56
C ASP A 51 -21.49 -13.81 -8.04
N ARG A 52 -20.93 -14.80 -7.35
CA ARG A 52 -20.63 -14.69 -5.91
C ARG A 52 -19.58 -13.61 -5.61
N LEU A 53 -18.54 -13.48 -6.44
CA LEU A 53 -17.55 -12.42 -6.31
C LEU A 53 -18.18 -11.04 -6.47
N MET A 54 -19.08 -10.89 -7.44
CA MET A 54 -19.83 -9.66 -7.62
C MET A 54 -20.69 -9.33 -6.41
N GLU A 55 -21.37 -10.31 -5.82
CA GLU A 55 -22.15 -10.12 -4.59
C GLU A 55 -21.26 -9.68 -3.42
N LEU A 56 -20.13 -10.37 -3.20
CA LEU A 56 -19.18 -10.02 -2.15
C LEU A 56 -18.67 -8.59 -2.31
N ILE A 57 -18.23 -8.20 -3.50
CA ILE A 57 -17.74 -6.84 -3.78
C ILE A 57 -18.86 -5.81 -3.62
N SER A 58 -20.08 -6.10 -4.11
CA SER A 58 -21.19 -5.14 -4.08
C SER A 58 -21.79 -4.97 -2.68
N SER A 59 -21.71 -6.00 -1.84
CA SER A 59 -22.21 -5.99 -0.46
C SER A 59 -21.35 -5.15 0.49
N ASP A 60 -20.08 -4.95 0.14
CA ASP A 60 -19.13 -4.17 0.93
C ASP A 60 -18.88 -2.80 0.28
N ARG A 61 -19.28 -1.73 0.97
CA ARG A 61 -19.19 -0.37 0.44
C ARG A 61 -17.75 0.11 0.24
N GLU A 62 -16.83 -0.33 1.10
CA GLU A 62 -15.42 0.04 1.00
C GLU A 62 -14.77 -0.65 -0.21
N ILE A 63 -14.97 -1.96 -0.36
CA ILE A 63 -14.45 -2.73 -1.50
C ILE A 63 -15.06 -2.23 -2.81
N ALA A 64 -16.38 -2.02 -2.88
CA ALA A 64 -17.03 -1.48 -4.07
C ALA A 64 -16.47 -0.09 -4.44
N SER A 65 -16.32 0.80 -3.46
CA SER A 65 -15.80 2.15 -3.71
C SER A 65 -14.36 2.11 -4.23
N MET A 66 -13.52 1.27 -3.64
CA MET A 66 -12.15 1.03 -4.07
C MET A 66 -12.10 0.57 -5.53
N VAL A 67 -12.84 -0.49 -5.87
CA VAL A 67 -12.87 -1.08 -7.22
C VAL A 67 -13.30 -0.03 -8.26
N ILE A 68 -14.37 0.72 -7.98
CA ILE A 68 -14.90 1.76 -8.88
C ILE A 68 -13.92 2.93 -9.02
N LYS A 69 -13.32 3.41 -7.92
CA LYS A 69 -12.35 4.52 -7.98
C LYS A 69 -11.10 4.13 -8.76
N THR A 70 -10.61 2.90 -8.59
CA THR A 70 -9.42 2.43 -9.31
C THR A 70 -9.67 2.35 -10.81
N VAL A 71 -10.81 1.77 -11.24
CA VAL A 71 -11.10 1.67 -12.68
C VAL A 71 -11.35 3.03 -13.33
N ASN A 72 -11.88 4.00 -12.58
CA ASN A 72 -12.10 5.37 -13.04
C ASN A 72 -10.86 6.27 -12.97
N SER A 73 -9.72 5.73 -12.56
CA SER A 73 -8.45 6.46 -12.59
C SER A 73 -8.01 6.75 -14.03
N SER A 74 -7.16 7.76 -14.19
CA SER A 74 -6.63 8.19 -15.50
C SER A 74 -5.88 7.09 -16.26
N LEU A 75 -5.42 6.03 -15.59
CA LEU A 75 -4.72 4.90 -16.21
C LEU A 75 -5.57 4.13 -17.21
N PHE A 76 -6.83 3.89 -16.88
CA PHE A 76 -7.70 3.09 -17.75
C PHE A 76 -8.16 3.88 -18.97
N GLY A 77 -7.92 5.20 -19.01
CA GLY A 77 -8.19 6.04 -20.18
C GLY A 77 -9.64 5.97 -20.64
N LEU A 78 -10.57 5.72 -19.72
CA LEU A 78 -11.96 5.44 -20.06
C LEU A 78 -12.65 6.71 -20.56
N ARG A 79 -13.36 6.58 -21.70
CA ARG A 79 -14.15 7.69 -22.27
C ARG A 79 -15.37 8.05 -21.42
N LYS A 80 -15.87 7.09 -20.64
CA LYS A 80 -17.01 7.25 -19.73
C LYS A 80 -16.69 6.58 -18.39
N ALA A 81 -17.10 7.23 -17.30
CA ALA A 81 -16.95 6.67 -15.97
C ALA A 81 -17.77 5.39 -15.80
N VAL A 82 -17.18 4.40 -15.13
CA VAL A 82 -17.80 3.14 -14.73
C VAL A 82 -18.52 3.35 -13.40
N ASN A 83 -19.78 2.93 -13.35
CA ASN A 83 -20.63 3.04 -12.16
C ASN A 83 -21.19 1.69 -11.70
N SER A 84 -20.79 0.58 -12.33
CA SER A 84 -21.22 -0.76 -11.94
C SER A 84 -20.03 -1.64 -11.55
N VAL A 85 -20.19 -2.39 -10.46
CA VAL A 85 -19.20 -3.35 -9.98
C VAL A 85 -18.91 -4.39 -11.07
N LYS A 86 -19.95 -4.91 -11.73
CA LYS A 86 -19.80 -5.87 -12.84
C LYS A 86 -18.81 -5.39 -13.90
N HIS A 87 -19.03 -4.17 -14.39
CA HIS A 87 -18.20 -3.61 -15.45
C HIS A 87 -16.77 -3.34 -14.95
N ALA A 88 -16.61 -2.87 -13.72
CA ALA A 88 -15.30 -2.68 -13.12
C ALA A 88 -14.54 -4.01 -12.97
N VAL A 89 -15.22 -5.09 -12.54
CA VAL A 89 -14.65 -6.44 -12.43
C VAL A 89 -14.20 -6.96 -13.80
N THR A 90 -14.99 -6.75 -14.85
CA THR A 90 -14.60 -7.13 -16.21
C THR A 90 -13.38 -6.36 -16.71
N LEU A 91 -13.25 -5.08 -16.39
CA LEU A 91 -12.13 -4.23 -16.82
C LEU A 91 -10.84 -4.48 -16.03
N LEU A 92 -10.96 -4.69 -14.71
CA LEU A 92 -9.83 -4.94 -13.83
C LEU A 92 -9.37 -6.40 -13.90
N GLY A 93 -10.30 -7.35 -13.91
CA GLY A 93 -9.99 -8.76 -13.68
C GLY A 93 -9.76 -9.08 -12.20
N LEU A 94 -9.86 -10.37 -11.88
CA LEU A 94 -9.86 -10.85 -10.48
C LEU A 94 -8.51 -10.66 -9.77
N HIS A 95 -7.40 -10.83 -10.48
CA HIS A 95 -6.07 -10.69 -9.90
C HIS A 95 -5.82 -9.28 -9.35
N HIS A 96 -6.17 -8.23 -10.11
CA HIS A 96 -6.09 -6.85 -9.62
C HIS A 96 -7.00 -6.60 -8.43
N ILE A 97 -8.22 -7.14 -8.45
CA ILE A 97 -9.15 -6.99 -7.33
C ILE A 97 -8.57 -7.61 -6.07
N GLN A 98 -7.94 -8.78 -6.18
CA GLN A 98 -7.26 -9.43 -5.08
C GLN A 98 -6.13 -8.55 -4.51
N SER A 99 -5.23 -8.06 -5.38
CA SER A 99 -4.12 -7.20 -4.95
C SER A 99 -4.59 -5.89 -4.31
N LEU A 100 -5.64 -5.27 -4.87
CA LEU A 100 -6.26 -4.08 -4.30
C LEU A 100 -6.91 -4.38 -2.95
N ALA A 101 -7.71 -5.44 -2.85
CA ALA A 101 -8.38 -5.80 -1.61
C ALA A 101 -7.37 -6.12 -0.51
N LEU A 102 -6.29 -6.84 -0.83
CA LEU A 102 -5.23 -7.15 0.13
C LEU A 102 -4.50 -5.88 0.56
N ALA A 103 -4.13 -5.00 -0.38
CA ALA A 103 -3.50 -3.73 -0.06
C ALA A 103 -4.40 -2.90 0.88
N TYR A 104 -5.66 -2.67 0.51
CA TYR A 104 -6.60 -1.87 1.31
C TYR A 104 -6.92 -2.48 2.67
N ALA A 105 -7.04 -3.80 2.78
CA ALA A 105 -7.21 -4.46 4.08
C ALA A 105 -5.97 -4.34 4.96
N THR A 106 -4.79 -4.51 4.36
CA THR A 106 -3.51 -4.32 5.08
C THR A 106 -3.41 -2.88 5.56
N MET A 107 -3.77 -1.92 4.71
CA MET A 107 -3.79 -0.49 5.04
C MET A 107 -4.63 -0.19 6.28
N ASP A 108 -5.84 -0.76 6.36
CA ASP A 108 -6.74 -0.54 7.50
C ASP A 108 -6.23 -1.20 8.78
N ALA A 109 -5.53 -2.34 8.64
CA ALA A 109 -4.92 -3.05 9.75
C ALA A 109 -3.61 -2.42 10.26
N LEU A 110 -2.94 -1.59 9.44
CA LEU A 110 -1.66 -0.97 9.79
C LEU A 110 -1.84 0.21 10.75
N PRO A 111 -0.90 0.41 11.69
CA PRO A 111 -1.00 1.48 12.65
C PRO A 111 -0.85 2.84 11.97
N ARG A 112 -1.50 3.85 12.54
CA ARG A 112 -1.36 5.22 12.05
C ARG A 112 0.00 5.77 12.51
N PRO A 113 0.83 6.30 11.60
CA PRO A 113 2.11 6.86 11.97
C PRO A 113 1.92 8.09 12.87
N LYS A 114 2.84 8.26 13.82
CA LYS A 114 2.86 9.41 14.73
C LYS A 114 3.61 10.55 14.07
N GLY A 115 3.15 11.78 14.29
CA GLY A 115 3.71 12.95 13.61
C GLY A 115 3.25 13.07 12.16
N GLY A 116 3.26 14.29 11.62
CA GLY A 116 2.74 14.60 10.29
C GLY A 116 3.63 14.14 9.12
N ILE A 117 4.57 13.21 9.35
CA ILE A 117 5.53 12.73 8.35
C ILE A 117 4.82 12.06 7.18
N LEU A 118 3.85 11.19 7.48
CA LEU A 118 3.12 10.41 6.48
C LEU A 118 1.63 10.70 6.59
N VAL A 119 1.11 11.41 5.58
CA VAL A 119 -0.33 11.63 5.42
C VAL A 119 -0.90 10.43 4.68
N GLN A 120 -1.63 9.56 5.38
CA GLN A 120 -2.13 8.28 4.84
C GLN A 120 -2.78 8.41 3.46
N LYS A 121 -3.70 9.37 3.28
CA LYS A 121 -4.39 9.57 2.00
C LYS A 121 -3.42 9.85 0.84
N VAL A 122 -2.36 10.61 1.08
CA VAL A 122 -1.35 10.94 0.06
C VAL A 122 -0.50 9.70 -0.21
N PHE A 123 0.00 9.06 0.84
CA PHE A 123 0.80 7.84 0.74
C PHE A 123 0.12 6.74 -0.08
N TRP A 124 -1.20 6.56 0.10
CA TRP A 124 -1.97 5.59 -0.66
C TRP A 124 -2.17 5.98 -2.12
N ALA A 125 -2.42 7.25 -2.38
CA ALA A 125 -2.51 7.76 -3.75
C ALA A 125 -1.17 7.58 -4.48
N GLU A 126 -0.05 7.82 -3.81
CA GLU A 126 1.31 7.61 -4.35
C GLU A 126 1.63 6.14 -4.55
N SER A 127 1.27 5.27 -3.61
CA SER A 127 1.46 3.81 -3.73
C SER A 127 0.68 3.25 -4.92
N LEU A 128 -0.58 3.66 -5.08
CA LEU A 128 -1.39 3.28 -6.22
C LEU A 128 -0.82 3.86 -7.53
N LEU A 129 -0.41 5.12 -7.56
CA LEU A 129 0.22 5.74 -8.73
C LEU A 129 1.49 4.98 -9.15
N ARG A 130 2.36 4.64 -8.20
CA ARG A 130 3.57 3.84 -8.45
C ARG A 130 3.22 2.47 -9.02
N ALA A 131 2.24 1.78 -8.45
CA ALA A 131 1.76 0.49 -8.96
C ALA A 131 1.29 0.59 -10.41
N MET A 132 0.50 1.63 -10.72
CA MET A 132 -0.02 1.89 -12.05
C MET A 132 1.09 2.21 -13.07
N LEU A 133 2.10 2.99 -12.67
CA LEU A 133 3.27 3.29 -13.50
C LEU A 133 4.12 2.04 -13.75
N SER A 134 4.43 1.30 -12.69
CA SER A 134 5.20 0.04 -12.76
C SER A 134 4.55 -0.96 -13.71
N ARG A 135 3.22 -1.12 -13.61
CA ARG A 135 2.43 -1.93 -14.54
C ARG A 135 2.57 -1.46 -15.98
N SER A 136 2.44 -0.15 -16.21
CA SER A 136 2.52 0.46 -17.54
C SER A 136 3.90 0.31 -18.19
N PHE A 137 4.98 0.42 -17.40
CA PHE A 137 6.34 0.16 -17.84
C PHE A 137 6.60 -1.33 -18.09
N SER A 138 6.07 -2.19 -17.23
CA SER A 138 6.22 -3.64 -17.36
C SER A 138 5.53 -4.18 -18.60
N LYS A 139 4.42 -3.57 -19.03
CA LYS A 139 3.77 -3.88 -20.31
C LYS A 139 4.73 -3.74 -21.49
N LYS A 140 5.64 -2.75 -21.45
CA LYS A 140 6.60 -2.48 -22.53
C LYS A 140 7.85 -3.35 -22.44
N SER A 141 8.23 -3.81 -21.25
CA SER A 141 9.56 -4.38 -21.00
C SER A 141 9.55 -5.86 -20.57
N PHE A 142 8.50 -6.30 -19.87
CA PHE A 142 8.45 -7.60 -19.18
C PHE A 142 7.21 -8.43 -19.53
N GLY A 143 6.31 -7.91 -20.39
CA GLY A 143 5.23 -8.66 -21.00
C GLY A 143 4.25 -9.27 -20.00
N THR A 144 4.51 -10.50 -19.57
CA THR A 144 3.63 -11.32 -18.70
C THR A 144 3.62 -10.87 -17.25
N GLN A 145 4.66 -10.18 -16.77
CA GLN A 145 4.84 -9.84 -15.35
C GLN A 145 4.17 -8.51 -14.92
N MET A 146 3.24 -7.99 -15.72
CA MET A 146 2.59 -6.69 -15.46
C MET A 146 1.86 -6.66 -14.12
N GLU A 147 1.25 -7.78 -13.76
CA GLU A 147 0.32 -7.92 -12.64
C GLU A 147 1.08 -8.12 -11.32
N GLU A 148 2.18 -8.84 -11.37
CA GLU A 148 3.16 -8.97 -10.31
C GLU A 148 3.85 -7.62 -10.06
N ALA A 149 4.25 -6.91 -11.12
CA ALA A 149 4.87 -5.59 -11.00
C ALA A 149 3.92 -4.57 -10.36
N PHE A 150 2.64 -4.58 -10.74
CA PHE A 150 1.59 -3.79 -10.09
C PHE A 150 1.52 -4.10 -8.59
N THR A 151 1.37 -5.37 -8.25
CA THR A 151 1.17 -5.83 -6.86
C THR A 151 2.38 -5.52 -5.99
N ALA A 152 3.59 -5.85 -6.47
CA ALA A 152 4.83 -5.57 -5.77
C ALA A 152 5.00 -4.07 -5.52
N SER A 153 4.70 -3.22 -6.51
CA SER A 153 4.82 -1.76 -6.39
C SER A 153 3.73 -1.12 -5.53
N LEU A 154 2.54 -1.75 -5.45
CA LEU A 154 1.46 -1.32 -4.55
C LEU A 154 1.83 -1.60 -3.08
N MET A 155 2.51 -2.72 -2.83
CA MET A 155 2.87 -3.19 -1.49
C MET A 155 4.26 -2.74 -1.01
N ALA A 156 5.08 -2.17 -1.89
CA ALA A 156 6.51 -1.92 -1.66
C ALA A 156 6.80 -1.12 -0.38
N ASP A 157 5.93 -0.18 0.00
CA ASP A 157 6.17 0.71 1.14
C ASP A 157 5.30 0.40 2.36
N LEU A 158 4.61 -0.76 2.41
CA LEU A 158 3.74 -1.09 3.54
C LEU A 158 4.48 -1.16 4.90
N GLY A 159 5.81 -1.25 4.89
CA GLY A 159 6.64 -1.13 6.09
C GLY A 159 6.79 0.30 6.64
N LEU A 160 6.52 1.36 5.85
CA LEU A 160 6.69 2.74 6.31
C LEU A 160 5.68 3.14 7.40
N PRO A 161 4.37 2.86 7.28
CA PRO A 161 3.42 3.14 8.37
C PRO A 161 3.80 2.44 9.68
N VAL A 162 4.28 1.19 9.59
CA VAL A 162 4.78 0.41 10.73
C VAL A 162 5.96 1.13 11.38
N LEU A 163 7.00 1.43 10.59
CA LEU A 163 8.22 2.08 11.05
C LEU A 163 7.93 3.43 11.71
N LEU A 164 7.12 4.27 11.06
CA LEU A 164 6.79 5.62 11.52
C LEU A 164 5.77 5.63 12.68
N SER A 165 5.05 4.54 12.93
CA SER A 165 4.25 4.41 14.14
C SER A 165 5.13 4.16 15.37
N ALA A 166 6.17 3.34 15.21
CA ALA A 166 7.13 3.04 16.27
C ALA A 166 8.12 4.18 16.50
N TRP A 167 8.70 4.75 15.44
CA TRP A 167 9.85 5.67 15.51
C TRP A 167 9.60 7.03 14.84
N GLY A 168 8.34 7.40 14.59
CA GLY A 168 8.00 8.67 13.93
C GLY A 168 8.60 9.90 14.62
N GLU A 169 8.66 9.91 15.95
CA GLU A 169 9.25 11.02 16.72
C GLU A 169 10.78 11.13 16.51
N ASP A 170 11.47 10.00 16.34
CA ASP A 170 12.91 9.98 16.07
C ASP A 170 13.22 10.36 14.61
N TYR A 171 12.36 9.98 13.68
CA TYR A 171 12.51 10.30 12.25
C TYR A 171 12.10 11.75 11.91
N GLN A 172 11.21 12.38 12.67
CA GLN A 172 10.75 13.75 12.42
C GLN A 172 11.89 14.76 12.19
N PRO A 173 12.91 14.88 13.06
CA PRO A 173 14.01 15.82 12.83
C PRO A 173 14.85 15.50 11.60
N VAL A 174 15.06 14.21 11.26
CA VAL A 174 15.81 13.80 10.06
C VAL A 174 15.08 14.22 8.80
N ILE A 175 13.76 14.01 8.77
CA ILE A 175 12.92 14.41 7.63
C ILE A 175 12.87 15.93 7.48
N GLU A 176 12.84 16.68 8.58
CA GLU A 176 12.89 18.15 8.57
C GLU A 176 14.22 18.70 8.06
N GLU A 177 15.33 18.06 8.42
CA GLU A 177 16.67 18.36 7.91
C GLU A 177 16.80 17.98 6.43
N TRP A 178 16.36 16.78 6.05
CA TRP A 178 16.41 16.28 4.67
C TRP A 178 15.65 17.19 3.70
N LYS A 179 14.47 17.71 4.09
CA LYS A 179 13.70 18.66 3.27
C LYS A 179 14.46 19.95 2.92
N GLN A 180 15.51 20.27 3.67
CA GLN A 180 16.35 21.46 3.47
C GLN A 180 17.73 21.10 2.91
N SER A 181 18.01 19.81 2.73
CA SER A 181 19.30 19.28 2.28
C SER A 181 19.23 18.81 0.82
N PRO A 182 20.29 18.99 0.02
CA PRO A 182 20.42 18.35 -1.29
C PRO A 182 20.85 16.87 -1.18
N GLU A 183 21.20 16.39 0.02
CA GLU A 183 21.71 15.04 0.26
C GLU A 183 20.59 13.99 0.22
N ARG A 184 20.95 12.71 0.02
CA ARG A 184 19.96 11.64 0.07
C ARG A 184 19.55 11.40 1.52
N LEU A 185 18.30 11.00 1.73
CA LEU A 185 17.82 10.65 3.08
C LEU A 185 18.70 9.56 3.72
N THR A 186 19.17 8.59 2.92
CA THR A 186 20.08 7.53 3.35
C THR A 186 21.44 8.01 3.83
N ASP A 187 21.85 9.24 3.47
CA ASP A 187 23.11 9.81 3.92
C ASP A 187 22.95 10.53 5.28
N LEU A 188 21.70 10.85 5.66
CA LEU A 188 21.31 11.50 6.91
C LEU A 188 20.86 10.52 8.01
N GLU A 189 20.42 9.32 7.61
CA GLU A 189 20.10 8.17 8.49
C GLU A 189 21.35 7.49 9.06
#